data_AF-A0A971Z873-F1
#
_entry.id   AF-A0A971Z873-F1
#
_cell.length_a   1.000
_cell.length_b   1.000
_cell.length_c   1.000
_cell.angle_alpha   90.00
_cell.angle_beta   90.00
_cell.angle_gamma   90.00
#
_symmetry.space_group_name_H-M   'P 1'
#
loop_
_entity.id
_entity.type
_entity.pdbx_description
1 polymer ?
#
loop_
_entity_poly.entity_id
_entity_poly.type
_entity_poly.pdbx_seq_one_letter_code
_entity_poly.pdbx_strand_id
1 'polypeptide(L)'
;MKKIIALLTIIMLGVFAVGCGANEKNQVSDNNVEKNYDQEKIVEKRQEEEMIEQVLQIVEKTQEIVEDVQQTEVIINDEVQNYTVLQQDTKKDELVGEAEKALFSFIEAIINKDIESARKYMLYDDLDYPFSPIDDCLDYDSEDVLYDITEVEEISDDMKLININMKTQEEEAEEILLMKKVNDSWRLASGGVISRKQSVFTDDQVKDGEVVIYLKDIYHRFNGLDTYVISIVNNTTEKLNIGFVNNPAIIYENQAGKGYIEFDETGVVNPYSKDYMYFTVDATEGPVKSIILKEVMLGLQPTTSDVKVFIGEMIER
;
A
#
# COMPACT_ATOMS: atom_id res chain seq x y z
N MET A 1 13.47 48.48 0.05
CA MET A 1 13.47 49.16 1.38
C MET A 1 12.91 48.19 2.42
N LYS A 2 13.61 47.92 3.55
CA LYS A 2 13.09 47.35 4.83
C LYS A 2 12.44 45.94 4.75
N LYS A 3 12.78 44.87 5.51
CA LYS A 3 13.79 44.50 6.56
C LYS A 3 13.96 42.96 6.45
N ILE A 4 15.16 42.36 6.41
CA ILE A 4 15.96 41.80 7.53
C ILE A 4 15.20 40.90 8.55
N ILE A 5 15.60 39.62 8.61
CA ILE A 5 15.77 38.66 9.75
C ILE A 5 16.09 37.27 9.13
N ALA A 6 17.00 36.41 9.60
CA ALA A 6 18.21 36.55 10.42
C ALA A 6 19.12 35.30 10.23
N LEU A 7 20.39 35.38 10.69
CA LEU A 7 21.40 34.30 10.70
C LEU A 7 21.72 33.93 12.16
N LEU A 8 21.84 32.63 12.53
CA LEU A 8 22.46 32.02 13.74
C LEU A 8 22.06 30.52 13.84
N THR A 9 22.90 29.47 14.01
CA THR A 9 24.38 29.30 14.10
C THR A 9 25.04 29.19 15.50
N ILE A 10 24.58 28.26 16.36
CA ILE A 10 25.28 27.71 17.57
C ILE A 10 24.92 26.20 17.63
N ILE A 11 25.78 25.18 17.59
CA ILE A 11 27.12 24.84 18.16
C ILE A 11 27.12 24.51 19.66
N MET A 12 26.94 23.22 20.00
CA MET A 12 27.75 22.45 20.98
C MET A 12 27.69 20.97 20.58
N LEU A 13 28.77 20.28 20.19
CA LEU A 13 29.96 19.85 20.95
C LEU A 13 29.65 18.78 22.02
N GLY A 14 30.14 17.57 21.75
CA GLY A 14 30.04 16.36 22.57
C GLY A 14 30.62 15.16 21.79
N VAL A 15 31.87 15.22 21.33
CA VAL A 15 33.08 14.80 22.07
C VAL A 15 33.26 13.27 22.08
N PHE A 16 34.20 12.82 21.25
CA PHE A 16 35.04 11.61 21.37
C PHE A 16 34.42 10.26 21.77
N ALA A 17 34.42 9.34 20.80
CA ALA A 17 34.77 7.94 21.06
C ALA A 17 35.60 7.37 19.90
N VAL A 18 36.91 7.63 19.92
CA VAL A 18 37.87 6.79 19.19
C VAL A 18 38.06 5.50 20.00
N GLY A 19 37.65 4.38 19.41
CA GLY A 19 38.02 3.02 19.83
C GLY A 19 38.49 2.25 18.59
N CYS A 20 39.74 2.35 18.16
CA CYS A 20 40.90 1.66 18.76
C CYS A 20 40.66 0.16 19.03
N GLY A 21 40.36 -0.60 17.99
CA GLY A 21 40.91 -1.95 17.84
C GLY A 21 42.32 -1.84 17.26
N ALA A 22 43.34 -2.34 17.96
CA ALA A 22 44.74 -2.02 17.68
C ALA A 22 45.56 -3.21 17.12
N ASN A 23 46.48 -2.89 16.20
CA ASN A 23 47.73 -3.59 15.86
C ASN A 23 47.62 -5.03 15.31
N GLU A 24 48.47 -5.52 14.42
CA GLU A 24 49.87 -5.19 14.06
C GLU A 24 50.04 -5.18 12.50
N LYS A 25 51.12 -4.75 11.82
CA LYS A 25 52.53 -4.49 12.20
C LYS A 25 53.23 -3.66 11.10
N ASN A 26 54.29 -2.92 11.48
CA ASN A 26 55.44 -2.47 10.64
C ASN A 26 55.22 -1.44 9.50
N GLN A 27 56.14 -0.49 9.24
CA GLN A 27 57.27 0.13 9.98
C GLN A 27 57.86 1.26 9.09
N VAL A 28 58.37 2.38 9.67
CA VAL A 28 59.57 3.17 9.22
C VAL A 28 59.51 3.84 7.81
N SER A 29 60.01 5.05 7.45
CA SER A 29 60.46 6.33 8.06
C SER A 29 60.66 7.33 6.87
N ASP A 30 61.15 8.59 6.91
CA ASP A 30 61.75 9.42 7.97
C ASP A 30 61.66 10.95 7.65
N ASN A 31 61.71 11.78 8.71
CA ASN A 31 62.24 13.15 8.88
C ASN A 31 62.32 14.27 7.78
N ASN A 32 62.19 15.51 8.31
CA ASN A 32 62.76 16.82 7.87
C ASN A 32 62.02 17.74 6.87
N VAL A 33 61.12 18.56 7.44
CA VAL A 33 61.19 20.04 7.49
C VAL A 33 61.99 20.79 6.40
N GLU A 34 61.30 21.61 5.59
CA GLU A 34 61.56 23.06 5.52
C GLU A 34 60.33 23.84 5.03
N LYS A 35 60.12 25.07 5.54
CA LYS A 35 59.03 25.97 5.11
C LYS A 35 59.51 26.84 3.96
N ASN A 36 58.73 26.97 2.89
CA ASN A 36 59.04 27.89 1.80
C ASN A 36 57.85 28.83 1.51
N TYR A 37 58.01 30.11 1.81
CA TYR A 37 56.93 31.11 1.92
C TYR A 37 56.49 31.72 0.56
N ASP A 38 57.04 31.22 -0.56
CA ASP A 38 56.84 31.78 -1.90
C ASP A 38 55.93 30.94 -2.83
N GLN A 39 55.35 29.83 -2.34
CA GLN A 39 54.36 29.05 -3.13
C GLN A 39 52.91 29.53 -2.96
N GLU A 40 52.52 30.06 -1.80
CA GLU A 40 51.13 30.46 -1.52
C GLU A 40 50.58 31.47 -2.55
N LYS A 41 51.41 32.42 -2.98
CA LYS A 41 51.01 33.49 -3.91
C LYS A 41 50.82 33.06 -5.37
N ILE A 42 51.29 31.87 -5.73
CA ILE A 42 51.07 31.26 -7.06
C ILE A 42 49.87 30.31 -7.02
N VAL A 43 49.55 29.75 -5.85
CA VAL A 43 48.36 28.92 -5.63
C VAL A 43 47.09 29.77 -5.56
N GLU A 44 47.09 30.90 -4.83
CA GLU A 44 45.92 31.81 -4.77
C GLU A 44 45.46 32.26 -6.16
N LYS A 45 46.40 32.71 -7.01
CA LYS A 45 46.06 33.13 -8.39
C LYS A 45 45.50 32.02 -9.26
N ARG A 46 45.99 30.79 -9.09
CA ARG A 46 45.50 29.64 -9.87
C ARG A 46 44.12 29.18 -9.39
N GLN A 47 43.83 29.35 -8.09
CA GLN A 47 42.50 29.11 -7.52
C GLN A 47 41.48 30.19 -7.90
N GLU A 48 41.87 31.46 -8.01
CA GLU A 48 40.98 32.51 -8.56
C GLU A 48 40.61 32.23 -10.03
N GLU A 49 41.57 31.80 -10.86
CA GLU A 49 41.31 31.45 -12.27
C GLU A 49 40.37 30.24 -12.40
N GLU A 50 40.61 29.15 -11.66
CA GLU A 50 39.71 27.97 -11.63
C GLU A 50 38.29 28.32 -11.11
N MET A 51 38.18 29.20 -10.11
CA MET A 51 36.88 29.61 -9.58
C MET A 51 36.11 30.53 -10.53
N ILE A 52 36.79 31.38 -11.29
CA ILE A 52 36.17 32.19 -12.36
C ILE A 52 35.65 31.29 -13.50
N GLU A 53 36.40 30.24 -13.87
CA GLU A 53 35.99 29.31 -14.92
C GLU A 53 34.78 28.44 -14.50
N GLN A 54 34.72 28.02 -13.23
CA GLN A 54 33.51 27.38 -12.66
C GLN A 54 32.31 28.33 -12.61
N VAL A 55 32.50 29.60 -12.24
CA VAL A 55 31.41 30.60 -12.25
C VAL A 55 30.93 30.90 -13.67
N LEU A 56 31.82 30.93 -14.66
CA LEU A 56 31.43 31.07 -16.07
C LEU A 56 30.58 29.89 -16.57
N GLN A 57 30.97 28.65 -16.27
CA GLN A 57 30.16 27.46 -16.59
C GLN A 57 28.79 27.47 -15.89
N ILE A 58 28.72 27.99 -14.65
CA ILE A 58 27.44 28.17 -13.95
C ILE A 58 26.60 29.27 -14.62
N VAL A 59 27.20 30.38 -15.06
CA VAL A 59 26.49 31.46 -15.76
C VAL A 59 25.97 31.01 -17.12
N GLU A 60 26.75 30.28 -17.92
CA GLU A 60 26.28 29.71 -19.20
C GLU A 60 25.12 28.74 -18.97
N LYS A 61 25.23 27.79 -18.03
CA LYS A 61 24.11 26.92 -17.65
C LYS A 61 22.89 27.70 -17.14
N THR A 62 23.10 28.80 -16.42
CA THR A 62 21.99 29.62 -15.93
C THR A 62 21.32 30.40 -17.06
N GLN A 63 22.05 30.78 -18.11
CA GLN A 63 21.45 31.38 -19.31
C GLN A 63 20.68 30.35 -20.15
N GLU A 64 21.20 29.13 -20.30
CA GLU A 64 20.48 28.00 -20.92
C GLU A 64 19.14 27.74 -20.20
N ILE A 65 19.16 27.64 -18.86
CA ILE A 65 17.96 27.46 -18.03
C ILE A 65 16.98 28.65 -18.17
N VAL A 66 17.46 29.88 -18.37
CA VAL A 66 16.58 31.06 -18.51
C VAL A 66 15.92 31.12 -19.90
N GLU A 67 16.54 30.58 -20.96
CA GLU A 67 15.89 30.44 -22.26
C GLU A 67 14.86 29.28 -22.27
N ASP A 68 15.14 28.15 -21.61
CA ASP A 68 14.16 27.07 -21.40
C ASP A 68 12.94 27.53 -20.58
N VAL A 69 13.16 28.29 -19.50
CA VAL A 69 12.07 28.84 -18.68
C VAL A 69 11.21 29.84 -19.47
N GLN A 70 11.78 30.56 -20.45
CA GLN A 70 10.99 31.44 -21.33
C GLN A 70 10.25 30.71 -22.47
N GLN A 71 10.63 29.47 -22.81
CA GLN A 71 9.75 28.59 -23.62
C GLN A 71 8.62 28.00 -22.75
N THR A 72 8.91 27.71 -21.47
CA THR A 72 7.96 27.11 -20.53
C THR A 72 6.71 27.98 -20.26
N GLU A 73 6.80 29.32 -20.34
CA GLU A 73 5.61 30.22 -20.23
C GLU A 73 4.80 30.37 -21.54
N VAL A 74 5.21 29.75 -22.65
CA VAL A 74 4.47 29.74 -23.93
C VAL A 74 3.84 28.37 -24.23
N ILE A 75 4.35 27.29 -23.63
CA ILE A 75 3.84 25.91 -23.78
C ILE A 75 2.95 25.51 -22.58
N ILE A 76 1.92 26.32 -22.30
CA ILE A 76 0.85 25.97 -21.33
C ILE A 76 -0.42 25.47 -22.07
N ASN A 77 -0.36 25.30 -23.40
CA ASN A 77 -1.52 24.95 -24.23
C ASN A 77 -1.37 23.72 -25.16
N ASP A 78 -0.20 23.06 -25.26
CA ASP A 78 -0.01 21.95 -26.23
C ASP A 78 0.67 20.67 -25.69
N GLU A 79 1.19 20.62 -24.45
CA GLU A 79 1.86 19.43 -23.88
C GLU A 79 1.06 18.74 -22.76
N VAL A 80 -0.23 18.51 -23.00
CA VAL A 80 -1.03 17.48 -22.30
C VAL A 80 -1.09 16.22 -23.20
N GLN A 81 0.08 15.71 -23.57
CA GLN A 81 0.25 14.58 -24.50
C GLN A 81 1.38 13.66 -23.99
N ASN A 82 1.09 12.35 -23.93
CA ASN A 82 2.00 11.25 -23.60
C ASN A 82 2.44 11.05 -22.14
N TYR A 83 1.46 10.87 -21.25
CA TYR A 83 1.36 9.56 -20.57
C TYR A 83 0.14 8.84 -21.15
N THR A 84 0.35 8.13 -22.26
CA THR A 84 -0.75 7.53 -23.01
C THR A 84 -0.94 6.10 -22.55
N VAL A 85 -1.97 5.86 -21.73
CA VAL A 85 -2.61 4.54 -21.69
C VAL A 85 -3.01 4.23 -23.12
N LEU A 86 -2.30 3.31 -23.77
CA LEU A 86 -2.59 2.90 -25.14
C LEU A 86 -3.82 1.99 -25.14
N GLN A 87 -4.98 2.58 -24.85
CA GLN A 87 -6.27 2.01 -25.19
C GLN A 87 -6.24 1.73 -26.69
N GLN A 88 -6.40 0.46 -27.09
CA GLN A 88 -6.63 0.21 -28.50
C GLN A 88 -7.95 0.89 -28.89
N ASP A 89 -7.93 1.57 -30.03
CA ASP A 89 -9.04 2.34 -30.60
C ASP A 89 -10.09 1.36 -31.19
N THR A 90 -10.48 0.35 -30.39
CA THR A 90 -11.26 -0.84 -30.75
C THR A 90 -12.73 -0.47 -30.91
N LYS A 91 -13.01 0.26 -32.01
CA LYS A 91 -14.31 0.86 -32.39
C LYS A 91 -14.75 2.04 -31.51
N LYS A 92 -14.23 3.21 -31.88
CA LYS A 92 -14.70 4.55 -31.48
C LYS A 92 -16.19 4.67 -31.10
N ASP A 93 -16.37 5.27 -29.94
CA ASP A 93 -17.36 6.30 -29.58
C ASP A 93 -18.85 5.96 -29.37
N GLU A 94 -19.42 4.86 -29.88
CA GLU A 94 -20.89 4.69 -29.79
C GLU A 94 -21.44 4.11 -28.47
N LEU A 95 -20.65 3.38 -27.65
CA LEU A 95 -21.19 2.70 -26.44
C LEU A 95 -20.26 2.63 -25.21
N VAL A 96 -19.32 3.55 -25.00
CA VAL A 96 -18.60 3.62 -23.69
C VAL A 96 -19.55 4.20 -22.63
N GLY A 97 -20.14 3.32 -21.83
CA GLY A 97 -21.06 3.68 -20.75
C GLY A 97 -20.38 4.41 -19.58
N GLU A 98 -21.18 4.75 -18.57
CA GLU A 98 -20.72 5.49 -17.40
C GLU A 98 -19.80 4.65 -16.48
N ALA A 99 -19.99 3.33 -16.43
CA ALA A 99 -19.23 2.42 -15.58
C ALA A 99 -17.82 2.21 -16.13
N GLU A 100 -17.75 2.00 -17.44
CA GLU A 100 -16.56 1.81 -18.26
C GLU A 100 -15.66 3.06 -18.17
N LYS A 101 -16.25 4.27 -18.23
CA LYS A 101 -15.53 5.54 -18.00
C LYS A 101 -14.97 5.66 -16.58
N ALA A 102 -15.73 5.27 -15.57
CA ALA A 102 -15.27 5.28 -14.18
C ALA A 102 -14.10 4.30 -13.95
N LEU A 103 -14.16 3.12 -14.57
CA LEU A 103 -13.08 2.14 -14.53
C LEU A 103 -11.80 2.65 -15.20
N PHE A 104 -11.89 3.21 -16.42
CA PHE A 104 -10.71 3.80 -17.07
C PHE A 104 -10.12 4.97 -16.27
N SER A 105 -10.96 5.80 -15.64
CA SER A 105 -10.50 6.90 -14.78
C SER A 105 -9.79 6.40 -13.51
N PHE A 106 -10.19 5.25 -12.98
CA PHE A 106 -9.48 4.57 -11.90
C PHE A 106 -8.10 4.07 -12.37
N ILE A 107 -8.05 3.34 -13.50
CA ILE A 107 -6.81 2.79 -14.06
C ILE A 107 -5.80 3.90 -14.39
N GLU A 108 -6.25 4.98 -15.05
CA GLU A 108 -5.44 6.16 -15.36
C GLU A 108 -4.85 6.79 -14.08
N ALA A 109 -5.64 6.89 -13.01
CA ALA A 109 -5.17 7.44 -11.74
C ALA A 109 -4.12 6.53 -11.05
N ILE A 110 -4.29 5.20 -11.11
CA ILE A 110 -3.30 4.24 -10.59
C ILE A 110 -1.98 4.32 -11.37
N ILE A 111 -2.01 4.33 -12.71
CA ILE A 111 -0.82 4.43 -13.56
C ILE A 111 -0.05 5.73 -13.29
N ASN A 112 -0.76 6.84 -13.13
CA ASN A 112 -0.18 8.14 -12.77
C ASN A 112 0.22 8.25 -11.28
N LYS A 113 0.02 7.19 -10.48
CA LYS A 113 0.27 7.11 -9.03
C LYS A 113 -0.50 8.17 -8.21
N ASP A 114 -1.63 8.65 -8.73
CA ASP A 114 -2.58 9.55 -8.06
C ASP A 114 -3.66 8.76 -7.31
N ILE A 115 -3.27 8.25 -6.13
CA ILE A 115 -4.18 7.52 -5.23
C ILE A 115 -5.40 8.36 -4.82
N GLU A 116 -5.25 9.66 -4.63
CA GLU A 116 -6.38 10.52 -4.22
C GLU A 116 -7.42 10.67 -5.35
N SER A 117 -7.03 10.53 -6.62
CA SER A 117 -8.00 10.36 -7.71
C SER A 117 -8.52 8.94 -7.84
N ALA A 118 -7.69 7.91 -7.70
CA ALA A 118 -8.14 6.51 -7.77
C ALA A 118 -9.19 6.19 -6.69
N ARG A 119 -9.01 6.66 -5.45
CA ARG A 119 -9.97 6.50 -4.34
C ARG A 119 -11.38 7.03 -4.65
N LYS A 120 -11.52 8.07 -5.49
CA LYS A 120 -12.83 8.62 -5.88
C LYS A 120 -13.69 7.59 -6.63
N TYR A 121 -13.02 6.66 -7.34
CA TYR A 121 -13.63 5.63 -8.15
C TYR A 121 -13.72 4.27 -7.44
N MET A 122 -13.19 4.10 -6.23
CA MET A 122 -13.40 2.88 -5.44
C MET A 122 -14.66 2.95 -4.60
N LEU A 123 -15.28 1.80 -4.33
CA LEU A 123 -16.42 1.69 -3.42
C LEU A 123 -15.98 1.64 -1.96
N TYR A 124 -14.93 0.87 -1.67
CA TYR A 124 -14.27 0.77 -0.38
C TYR A 124 -12.75 0.76 -0.65
N ASP A 125 -12.04 1.81 -0.26
CA ASP A 125 -10.59 1.96 -0.43
C ASP A 125 -9.79 1.37 0.74
N ASP A 126 -10.40 1.29 1.94
CA ASP A 126 -9.85 0.74 3.18
C ASP A 126 -10.28 -0.73 3.47
N LEU A 127 -10.26 -1.60 2.44
CA LEU A 127 -10.47 -3.03 2.66
C LEU A 127 -9.20 -3.69 3.25
N ASP A 128 -9.37 -4.42 4.35
CA ASP A 128 -8.34 -5.30 4.90
C ASP A 128 -8.30 -6.65 4.15
N TYR A 129 -7.18 -7.35 4.31
CA TYR A 129 -6.95 -8.75 3.92
C TYR A 129 -8.20 -9.65 4.14
N PRO A 130 -8.59 -10.52 3.17
CA PRO A 130 -7.83 -10.99 2.01
C PRO A 130 -7.87 -10.08 0.77
N PHE A 131 -8.43 -8.88 0.86
CA PHE A 131 -8.46 -7.92 -0.25
C PHE A 131 -7.23 -7.03 -0.21
N SER A 132 -6.69 -6.67 -1.38
CA SER A 132 -5.63 -5.68 -1.49
C SER A 132 -6.18 -4.27 -1.25
N PRO A 133 -5.59 -3.47 -0.35
CA PRO A 133 -5.84 -2.04 -0.29
C PRO A 133 -5.39 -1.36 -1.58
N ILE A 134 -5.93 -0.15 -1.86
CA ILE A 134 -5.59 0.61 -3.07
C ILE A 134 -4.08 0.92 -3.19
N ASP A 135 -3.39 1.02 -2.05
CA ASP A 135 -1.96 1.36 -2.01
C ASP A 135 -1.09 0.21 -2.56
N ASP A 136 -1.54 -1.06 -2.52
CA ASP A 136 -0.87 -2.20 -3.16
C ASP A 136 -0.81 -2.04 -4.70
N CYS A 137 -1.77 -1.30 -5.28
CA CYS A 137 -1.81 -1.05 -6.73
C CYS A 137 -0.74 -0.04 -7.20
N LEU A 138 0.09 0.53 -6.31
CA LEU A 138 1.20 1.42 -6.70
C LEU A 138 2.43 0.69 -7.26
N ASP A 139 2.55 -0.60 -6.97
CA ASP A 139 3.69 -1.46 -7.33
C ASP A 139 3.56 -2.08 -8.73
N TYR A 140 2.49 -1.78 -9.50
CA TYR A 140 2.47 -2.05 -10.94
C TYR A 140 3.52 -1.18 -11.64
N ASP A 141 4.56 -1.81 -12.18
CA ASP A 141 5.56 -1.14 -13.01
C ASP A 141 4.87 -0.55 -14.25
N SER A 142 4.86 0.78 -14.31
CA SER A 142 3.86 1.57 -15.04
C SER A 142 4.26 1.91 -16.49
N GLU A 143 5.00 1.02 -17.15
CA GLU A 143 5.47 1.23 -18.54
C GLU A 143 4.79 0.21 -19.48
N ASP A 144 4.06 0.73 -20.47
CA ASP A 144 3.41 0.02 -21.59
C ASP A 144 2.30 -1.01 -21.28
N VAL A 145 1.51 -0.83 -20.22
CA VAL A 145 0.30 -1.66 -20.00
C VAL A 145 -0.87 -1.17 -20.87
N LEU A 146 -1.33 -2.02 -21.79
CA LEU A 146 -2.56 -1.82 -22.56
C LEU A 146 -3.75 -2.39 -21.80
N TYR A 147 -4.85 -1.63 -21.74
CA TYR A 147 -6.13 -2.09 -21.20
C TYR A 147 -7.18 -2.04 -22.30
N ASP A 148 -7.82 -3.18 -22.60
CA ASP A 148 -8.97 -3.26 -23.50
C ASP A 148 -10.16 -3.92 -22.78
N ILE A 149 -11.37 -3.41 -23.00
CA ILE A 149 -12.60 -4.01 -22.47
C ILE A 149 -13.09 -5.05 -23.48
N THR A 150 -13.01 -6.32 -23.12
CA THR A 150 -13.38 -7.42 -24.01
C THR A 150 -14.87 -7.73 -23.95
N GLU A 151 -15.51 -7.56 -22.79
CA GLU A 151 -16.93 -7.85 -22.56
C GLU A 151 -17.48 -7.04 -21.37
N VAL A 152 -18.78 -6.74 -21.41
CA VAL A 152 -19.53 -6.12 -20.30
C VAL A 152 -20.80 -6.91 -20.06
N GLU A 153 -20.99 -7.40 -18.83
CA GLU A 153 -22.19 -8.12 -18.39
C GLU A 153 -23.01 -7.24 -17.44
N GLU A 154 -24.25 -6.93 -17.82
CA GLU A 154 -25.21 -6.21 -16.98
C GLU A 154 -25.82 -7.19 -15.95
N ILE A 155 -25.43 -7.09 -14.68
CA ILE A 155 -25.93 -7.95 -13.60
C ILE A 155 -27.25 -7.41 -13.03
N SER A 156 -27.36 -6.09 -12.94
CA SER A 156 -28.55 -5.35 -12.47
C SER A 156 -28.42 -3.87 -12.82
N ASP A 157 -29.50 -3.09 -12.66
CA ASP A 157 -29.52 -1.64 -12.91
C ASP A 157 -28.39 -0.85 -12.19
N ASP A 158 -27.83 -1.40 -11.10
CA ASP A 158 -26.74 -0.82 -10.32
C ASP A 158 -25.43 -1.63 -10.29
N MET A 159 -25.29 -2.72 -11.06
CA MET A 159 -24.05 -3.54 -11.06
C MET A 159 -23.73 -4.13 -12.44
N LYS A 160 -22.44 -4.07 -12.82
CA LYS A 160 -21.89 -4.69 -14.02
C LYS A 160 -20.61 -5.45 -13.72
N LEU A 161 -20.37 -6.56 -14.44
CA LEU A 161 -19.02 -7.09 -14.60
C LEU A 161 -18.42 -6.53 -15.89
N ILE A 162 -17.15 -6.14 -15.82
CA ILE A 162 -16.35 -5.69 -16.97
C ILE A 162 -15.15 -6.62 -17.06
N ASN A 163 -15.05 -7.33 -18.18
CA ASN A 163 -13.90 -8.16 -18.50
C ASN A 163 -12.86 -7.26 -19.17
N ILE A 164 -11.68 -7.14 -18.57
CA ILE A 164 -10.54 -6.40 -19.11
C ILE A 164 -9.44 -7.38 -19.50
N ASN A 165 -8.73 -7.04 -20.57
CA ASN A 165 -7.47 -7.66 -20.93
C ASN A 165 -6.35 -6.65 -20.63
N MET A 166 -5.46 -7.03 -19.72
CA MET A 166 -4.22 -6.31 -19.41
C MET A 166 -3.08 -6.93 -20.21
N LYS A 167 -2.50 -6.16 -21.13
CA LYS A 167 -1.40 -6.63 -21.97
C LYS A 167 -0.15 -5.82 -21.71
N THR A 168 0.92 -6.48 -21.26
CA THR A 168 2.26 -5.93 -21.13
C THR A 168 3.12 -6.36 -22.33
N GLN A 169 4.41 -6.00 -22.33
CA GLN A 169 5.35 -6.50 -23.36
C GLN A 169 5.62 -8.01 -23.24
N GLU A 170 5.42 -8.62 -22.07
CA GLU A 170 5.79 -10.01 -21.78
C GLU A 170 4.59 -10.93 -21.50
N GLU A 171 3.49 -10.39 -20.96
CA GLU A 171 2.32 -11.17 -20.51
C GLU A 171 0.99 -10.56 -20.97
N GLU A 172 -0.04 -11.41 -21.01
CA GLU A 172 -1.43 -11.04 -21.31
C GLU A 172 -2.32 -11.71 -20.27
N ALA A 173 -3.07 -10.90 -19.52
CA ALA A 173 -3.86 -11.33 -18.38
C ALA A 173 -5.32 -10.84 -18.53
N GLU A 174 -6.27 -11.77 -18.43
CA GLU A 174 -7.69 -11.45 -18.37
C GLU A 174 -8.12 -11.28 -16.90
N GLU A 175 -8.78 -10.16 -16.58
CA GLU A 175 -9.31 -9.87 -15.26
C GLU A 175 -10.79 -9.46 -15.35
N ILE A 176 -11.59 -9.86 -14.35
CA ILE A 176 -13.02 -9.58 -14.27
C ILE A 176 -13.27 -8.64 -13.10
N LEU A 177 -13.67 -7.39 -13.40
CA LEU A 177 -13.86 -6.34 -12.42
C LEU A 177 -15.35 -6.02 -12.23
N LEU A 178 -15.78 -5.90 -10.97
CA LEU A 178 -17.15 -5.52 -10.63
C LEU A 178 -17.27 -4.00 -10.49
N MET A 179 -18.14 -3.38 -11.28
CA MET A 179 -18.57 -1.99 -11.10
C MET A 179 -19.94 -1.94 -10.42
N LYS A 180 -20.08 -1.08 -9.41
CA LYS A 180 -21.35 -0.83 -8.70
C LYS A 180 -21.71 0.66 -8.73
N LYS A 181 -22.98 0.98 -8.98
CA LYS A 181 -23.51 2.36 -8.92
C LYS A 181 -24.01 2.67 -7.52
N VAL A 182 -23.44 3.70 -6.90
CA VAL A 182 -23.84 4.20 -5.57
C VAL A 182 -23.98 5.72 -5.63
N ASN A 183 -25.15 6.23 -5.21
CA ASN A 183 -25.49 7.66 -5.29
C ASN A 183 -25.20 8.24 -6.69
N ASP A 184 -25.78 7.60 -7.71
CA ASP A 184 -25.61 7.89 -9.15
C ASP A 184 -24.17 7.84 -9.70
N SER A 185 -23.18 7.44 -8.90
CA SER A 185 -21.78 7.34 -9.30
C SER A 185 -21.34 5.88 -9.42
N TRP A 186 -20.72 5.50 -10.54
CA TRP A 186 -20.12 4.17 -10.69
C TRP A 186 -18.77 4.08 -9.97
N ARG A 187 -18.53 2.96 -9.30
CA ARG A 187 -17.35 2.68 -8.49
C ARG A 187 -16.89 1.24 -8.67
N LEU A 188 -15.58 1.02 -8.66
CA LEU A 188 -14.94 -0.29 -8.61
C LEU A 188 -15.17 -0.92 -7.23
N ALA A 189 -15.76 -2.10 -7.22
CA ALA A 189 -15.98 -2.91 -6.04
C ALA A 189 -14.85 -3.96 -5.94
N SER A 190 -13.75 -3.59 -5.27
CA SER A 190 -12.58 -4.48 -5.08
C SER A 190 -13.01 -5.85 -4.50
N GLY A 191 -12.45 -6.92 -5.06
CA GLY A 191 -12.82 -8.30 -4.74
C GLY A 191 -14.29 -8.69 -5.00
N GLY A 192 -15.09 -7.82 -5.64
CA GLY A 192 -16.53 -7.96 -5.79
C GLY A 192 -17.33 -7.64 -4.51
N VAL A 193 -16.75 -6.91 -3.55
CA VAL A 193 -17.40 -6.53 -2.28
C VAL A 193 -18.38 -5.37 -2.52
N ILE A 194 -19.67 -5.60 -2.24
CA ILE A 194 -20.75 -4.64 -2.52
C ILE A 194 -21.36 -4.01 -1.26
N SER A 195 -21.17 -4.62 -0.10
CA SER A 195 -21.64 -4.17 1.22
C SER A 195 -20.67 -4.69 2.29
N ARG A 196 -20.53 -3.95 3.40
CA ARG A 196 -19.53 -4.20 4.43
C ARG A 196 -20.10 -3.87 5.80
N LYS A 197 -19.98 -4.83 6.72
CA LYS A 197 -20.25 -4.60 8.14
C LYS A 197 -18.96 -4.67 8.91
N GLN A 198 -18.66 -3.62 9.67
CA GLN A 198 -17.46 -3.53 10.49
C GLN A 198 -17.82 -3.49 11.97
N SER A 199 -17.01 -4.14 12.81
CA SER A 199 -17.16 -4.17 14.24
C SER A 199 -16.93 -2.79 14.87
N VAL A 200 -17.73 -2.47 15.90
CA VAL A 200 -17.47 -1.33 16.79
C VAL A 200 -16.27 -1.61 17.71
N PHE A 201 -15.93 -2.89 17.91
CA PHE A 201 -14.74 -3.29 18.63
C PHE A 201 -13.51 -3.17 17.73
N THR A 202 -12.42 -2.63 18.27
CA THR A 202 -11.20 -2.28 17.53
C THR A 202 -9.96 -2.74 18.29
N ASP A 203 -8.87 -3.01 17.57
CA ASP A 203 -7.63 -3.53 18.15
C ASP A 203 -7.09 -2.64 19.30
N ASP A 204 -7.26 -1.32 19.18
CA ASP A 204 -6.86 -0.30 20.18
C ASP A 204 -7.55 -0.44 21.54
N GLN A 205 -8.65 -1.19 21.63
CA GLN A 205 -9.40 -1.43 22.86
C GLN A 205 -8.85 -2.60 23.69
N VAL A 206 -7.91 -3.38 23.13
CA VAL A 206 -7.28 -4.55 23.77
C VAL A 206 -6.17 -4.09 24.71
N LYS A 207 -6.23 -4.45 25.99
CA LYS A 207 -5.27 -3.95 26.97
C LYS A 207 -3.94 -4.71 26.91
N ASP A 208 -2.89 -4.08 27.43
CA ASP A 208 -1.62 -4.74 27.74
C ASP A 208 -1.87 -5.96 28.66
N GLY A 209 -1.27 -7.09 28.31
CA GLY A 209 -1.47 -8.39 28.96
C GLY A 209 -2.73 -9.15 28.52
N GLU A 210 -3.53 -8.66 27.57
CA GLU A 210 -4.73 -9.35 27.04
C GLU A 210 -4.50 -9.93 25.62
N VAL A 211 -5.14 -11.07 25.36
CA VAL A 211 -5.39 -11.60 24.01
C VAL A 211 -6.88 -11.46 23.72
N VAL A 212 -7.25 -10.94 22.56
CA VAL A 212 -8.65 -10.86 22.12
C VAL A 212 -8.77 -11.38 20.69
N ILE A 213 -9.75 -12.25 20.48
CA ILE A 213 -10.09 -12.83 19.18
C ILE A 213 -11.53 -12.42 18.88
N TYR A 214 -11.75 -11.61 17.84
CA TYR A 214 -13.05 -11.02 17.57
C TYR A 214 -13.37 -10.94 16.08
N LEU A 215 -14.66 -10.95 15.73
CA LEU A 215 -15.10 -10.72 14.36
C LEU A 215 -14.96 -9.23 14.05
N LYS A 216 -14.08 -8.90 13.10
CA LYS A 216 -13.72 -7.53 12.72
C LYS A 216 -14.59 -7.02 11.57
N ASP A 217 -14.71 -7.79 10.49
CA ASP A 217 -15.50 -7.40 9.31
C ASP A 217 -16.32 -8.58 8.76
N ILE A 218 -17.41 -8.24 8.07
CA ILE A 218 -18.15 -9.13 7.17
C ILE A 218 -18.27 -8.39 5.84
N TYR A 219 -17.72 -8.97 4.77
CA TYR A 219 -17.78 -8.43 3.42
C TYR A 219 -18.80 -9.23 2.61
N HIS A 220 -19.87 -8.57 2.18
CA HIS A 220 -20.93 -9.15 1.36
C HIS A 220 -20.55 -8.99 -0.13
N ARG A 221 -20.39 -10.12 -0.85
CA ARG A 221 -19.98 -10.13 -2.27
C ARG A 221 -21.18 -10.29 -3.20
N PHE A 222 -21.07 -9.74 -4.42
CA PHE A 222 -22.14 -9.78 -5.43
C PHE A 222 -22.62 -11.20 -5.80
N ASN A 223 -21.74 -12.19 -5.68
CA ASN A 223 -22.02 -13.59 -6.02
C ASN A 223 -22.69 -14.39 -4.88
N GLY A 224 -23.18 -13.73 -3.83
CA GLY A 224 -23.87 -14.38 -2.71
C GLY A 224 -22.95 -15.04 -1.69
N LEU A 225 -21.65 -14.71 -1.68
CA LEU A 225 -20.72 -15.16 -0.65
C LEU A 225 -20.42 -14.05 0.36
N ASP A 226 -20.46 -14.40 1.64
CA ASP A 226 -20.01 -13.56 2.74
C ASP A 226 -18.59 -13.95 3.14
N THR A 227 -17.67 -12.99 3.21
CA THR A 227 -16.31 -13.20 3.76
C THR A 227 -16.25 -12.64 5.17
N TYR A 228 -16.03 -13.49 6.16
CA TYR A 228 -15.91 -13.13 7.57
C TYR A 228 -14.44 -12.97 7.93
N VAL A 229 -14.04 -11.83 8.52
CA VAL A 229 -12.67 -11.56 8.97
C VAL A 229 -12.59 -11.49 10.49
N ILE A 230 -11.74 -12.33 11.07
CA ILE A 230 -11.46 -12.45 12.49
C ILE A 230 -10.13 -11.73 12.77
N SER A 231 -10.15 -10.69 13.60
CA SER A 231 -8.92 -10.08 14.15
C SER A 231 -8.47 -10.84 15.40
N ILE A 232 -7.16 -11.04 15.50
CA ILE A 232 -6.49 -11.80 16.54
C ILE A 232 -5.40 -10.91 17.13
N VAL A 233 -5.72 -10.23 18.23
CA VAL A 233 -4.82 -9.24 18.85
C VAL A 233 -4.12 -9.90 20.04
N ASN A 234 -2.79 -9.89 20.01
CA ASN A 234 -1.95 -10.42 21.08
C ASN A 234 -1.14 -9.28 21.72
N ASN A 235 -1.71 -8.60 22.72
CA ASN A 235 -1.03 -7.55 23.49
C ASN A 235 -0.31 -8.14 24.72
N THR A 236 0.16 -9.38 24.64
CA THR A 236 0.94 -10.04 25.70
C THR A 236 2.42 -10.15 25.35
N THR A 237 3.23 -10.57 26.34
CA THR A 237 4.66 -10.89 26.14
C THR A 237 4.91 -12.29 25.57
N GLU A 238 3.88 -13.12 25.38
CA GLU A 238 4.00 -14.50 24.91
C GLU A 238 3.47 -14.64 23.47
N LYS A 239 3.94 -15.65 22.72
CA LYS A 239 3.35 -15.96 21.40
C LYS A 239 2.00 -16.64 21.58
N LEU A 240 1.03 -16.27 20.73
CA LEU A 240 -0.22 -17.00 20.59
C LEU A 240 -0.07 -17.97 19.41
N ASN A 241 -0.19 -19.26 19.66
CA ASN A 241 -0.14 -20.31 18.64
C ASN A 241 -1.56 -20.81 18.37
N ILE A 242 -1.85 -21.13 17.11
CA ILE A 242 -3.19 -21.47 16.64
C ILE A 242 -3.06 -22.69 15.74
N GLY A 243 -3.73 -23.79 16.08
CA GLY A 243 -3.49 -25.07 15.41
C GLY A 243 -2.09 -25.62 15.68
N PHE A 244 -1.61 -25.50 16.92
CA PHE A 244 -0.25 -25.91 17.25
C PHE A 244 -0.07 -27.44 17.32
N VAL A 245 -1.14 -28.21 17.59
CA VAL A 245 -1.08 -29.68 17.76
C VAL A 245 -1.60 -30.39 16.52
N ASN A 246 -2.70 -29.89 15.95
CA ASN A 246 -3.27 -30.25 14.65
C ASN A 246 -3.56 -28.95 13.87
N ASN A 247 -3.87 -29.07 12.58
CA ASN A 247 -4.28 -27.96 11.73
C ASN A 247 -5.32 -27.03 12.39
N PRO A 248 -5.18 -25.70 12.30
CA PRO A 248 -6.16 -24.79 12.86
C PRO A 248 -7.47 -24.90 12.09
N ALA A 249 -8.58 -24.67 12.79
CA ALA A 249 -9.91 -24.81 12.21
C ALA A 249 -10.91 -23.82 12.80
N ILE A 250 -11.86 -23.39 11.97
CA ILE A 250 -13.01 -22.58 12.34
C ILE A 250 -14.25 -23.46 12.33
N ILE A 251 -14.96 -23.48 13.47
CA ILE A 251 -16.34 -23.95 13.54
C ILE A 251 -17.25 -22.73 13.56
N TYR A 252 -18.20 -22.65 12.64
CA TYR A 252 -19.23 -21.62 12.64
C TYR A 252 -20.63 -22.21 12.72
N GLU A 253 -21.62 -21.41 13.14
CA GLU A 253 -23.04 -21.80 13.18
C GLU A 253 -23.92 -20.68 12.59
N ASN A 254 -24.73 -21.00 11.57
CA ASN A 254 -25.61 -20.06 10.85
C ASN A 254 -27.09 -20.50 10.95
N GLN A 255 -27.90 -20.38 9.88
CA GLN A 255 -29.27 -20.94 9.86
C GLN A 255 -29.35 -22.35 9.26
N ALA A 256 -28.45 -22.71 8.33
CA ALA A 256 -28.37 -24.04 7.74
C ALA A 256 -27.81 -25.09 8.72
N GLY A 257 -26.87 -24.71 9.58
CA GLY A 257 -26.35 -25.58 10.63
C GLY A 257 -24.98 -25.16 11.15
N LYS A 258 -24.12 -26.15 11.40
CA LYS A 258 -22.72 -25.96 11.79
C LYS A 258 -21.79 -26.30 10.63
N GLY A 259 -20.91 -25.37 10.29
CA GLY A 259 -19.80 -25.59 9.37
C GLY A 259 -18.49 -25.89 10.11
N TYR A 260 -17.56 -26.52 9.40
CA TYR A 260 -16.19 -26.77 9.83
C TYR A 260 -15.27 -26.46 8.65
N ILE A 261 -14.26 -25.62 8.88
CA ILE A 261 -13.23 -25.24 7.91
C ILE A 261 -11.89 -25.47 8.58
N GLU A 262 -11.02 -26.25 7.95
CA GLU A 262 -9.66 -26.53 8.39
C GLU A 262 -8.67 -25.84 7.46
N PHE A 263 -7.56 -25.37 8.01
CA PHE A 263 -6.52 -24.64 7.27
C PHE A 263 -5.23 -25.46 7.25
N ASP A 264 -4.48 -25.38 6.14
CA ASP A 264 -3.29 -26.23 5.93
C ASP A 264 -2.07 -25.83 6.78
N GLU A 265 -2.04 -24.60 7.29
CA GLU A 265 -0.89 -24.03 8.01
C GLU A 265 -1.24 -23.59 9.43
N THR A 266 -0.27 -23.72 10.34
CA THR A 266 -0.40 -23.35 11.75
C THR A 266 -0.09 -21.86 11.97
N GLY A 267 -0.97 -21.16 12.69
CA GLY A 267 -0.85 -19.71 12.89
C GLY A 267 -0.01 -19.36 14.13
N VAL A 268 0.80 -18.30 14.05
CA VAL A 268 1.60 -17.78 15.18
C VAL A 268 1.55 -16.25 15.25
N VAL A 269 0.75 -15.72 16.18
CA VAL A 269 0.69 -14.28 16.46
C VAL A 269 1.77 -13.92 17.48
N ASN A 270 2.67 -13.03 17.10
CA ASN A 270 3.80 -12.62 17.94
C ASN A 270 3.35 -11.73 19.12
N PRO A 271 4.20 -11.55 20.16
CA PRO A 271 3.96 -10.57 21.21
C PRO A 271 3.78 -9.16 20.64
N TYR A 272 2.78 -8.42 21.14
CA TYR A 272 2.42 -7.07 20.70
C TYR A 272 2.20 -6.96 19.18
N SER A 273 1.57 -7.98 18.58
CA SER A 273 1.15 -7.97 17.19
C SER A 273 -0.30 -8.42 17.03
N LYS A 274 -0.82 -8.26 15.82
CA LYS A 274 -2.10 -8.81 15.40
C LYS A 274 -1.94 -9.69 14.17
N ASP A 275 -2.93 -10.52 13.93
CA ASP A 275 -3.04 -11.38 12.76
C ASP A 275 -4.52 -11.55 12.38
N TYR A 276 -4.79 -12.06 11.17
CA TYR A 276 -6.13 -12.19 10.62
C TYR A 276 -6.41 -13.59 10.12
N MET A 277 -7.56 -14.13 10.48
CA MET A 277 -8.13 -15.32 9.82
C MET A 277 -9.44 -14.95 9.14
N TYR A 278 -9.67 -15.54 7.97
CA TYR A 278 -10.87 -15.27 7.18
C TYR A 278 -11.45 -16.57 6.64
N PHE A 279 -12.76 -16.57 6.41
CA PHE A 279 -13.47 -17.69 5.80
C PHE A 279 -14.71 -17.20 5.06
N THR A 280 -15.13 -17.96 4.04
CA THR A 280 -16.31 -17.66 3.24
C THR A 280 -17.49 -18.57 3.59
N VAL A 281 -18.69 -18.00 3.61
CA VAL A 281 -19.96 -18.73 3.81
C VAL A 281 -20.95 -18.30 2.72
N ASP A 282 -21.84 -19.21 2.30
CA ASP A 282 -22.96 -18.88 1.43
C ASP A 282 -23.96 -17.99 2.21
N ALA A 283 -24.20 -16.77 1.71
CA ALA A 283 -25.06 -15.78 2.36
C ALA A 283 -26.53 -16.25 2.45
N THR A 284 -26.95 -17.18 1.58
CA THR A 284 -28.31 -17.74 1.58
C THR A 284 -28.55 -18.68 2.77
N GLU A 285 -27.50 -19.21 3.41
CA GLU A 285 -27.58 -19.94 4.68
C GLU A 285 -27.79 -19.02 5.90
N GLY A 286 -27.86 -17.71 5.66
CA GLY A 286 -28.10 -16.66 6.65
C GLY A 286 -26.86 -16.32 7.49
N PRO A 287 -26.95 -15.27 8.31
CA PRO A 287 -25.81 -14.73 9.05
C PRO A 287 -25.25 -15.75 10.06
N VAL A 288 -23.92 -15.78 10.16
CA VAL A 288 -23.20 -16.54 11.18
C VAL A 288 -23.50 -15.95 12.57
N LYS A 289 -23.91 -16.82 13.50
CA LYS A 289 -24.34 -16.48 14.87
C LYS A 289 -23.28 -16.79 15.92
N SER A 290 -22.36 -17.71 15.61
CA SER A 290 -21.23 -18.03 16.48
C SER A 290 -20.07 -18.58 15.67
N ILE A 291 -18.86 -18.30 16.15
CA ILE A 291 -17.60 -18.75 15.58
C ILE A 291 -16.72 -19.25 16.74
N ILE A 292 -16.09 -20.39 16.57
CA ILE A 292 -15.13 -21.00 17.50
C ILE A 292 -13.86 -21.30 16.71
N LEU A 293 -12.74 -20.78 17.21
CA LEU A 293 -11.42 -21.09 16.71
C LEU A 293 -10.85 -22.28 17.49
N LYS A 294 -10.38 -23.29 16.76
CA LYS A 294 -9.77 -24.50 17.31
C LYS A 294 -8.31 -24.28 17.71
N GLU A 295 -7.92 -24.99 18.77
CA GLU A 295 -6.53 -25.21 19.17
C GLU A 295 -5.68 -23.95 19.39
N VAL A 296 -6.20 -23.00 20.15
CA VAL A 296 -5.49 -21.79 20.57
C VAL A 296 -4.68 -22.07 21.84
N MET A 297 -3.42 -21.60 21.87
CA MET A 297 -2.47 -21.83 22.95
C MET A 297 -1.54 -20.61 23.14
N LEU A 298 -1.61 -19.98 24.32
CA LEU A 298 -0.68 -18.90 24.69
C LEU A 298 0.62 -19.48 25.26
N GLY A 299 1.76 -18.96 24.82
CA GLY A 299 3.09 -19.39 25.26
C GLY A 299 3.39 -20.85 24.86
N LEU A 300 3.91 -21.62 25.81
CA LEU A 300 4.19 -23.07 25.67
C LEU A 300 3.38 -23.87 26.72
N GLN A 301 2.06 -23.64 26.76
CA GLN A 301 1.17 -24.39 27.64
C GLN A 301 1.06 -25.86 27.20
N PRO A 302 0.83 -26.82 28.12
CA PRO A 302 0.79 -28.25 27.78
C PRO A 302 -0.51 -28.69 27.09
N THR A 303 -1.47 -27.78 26.92
CA THR A 303 -2.82 -28.06 26.38
C THR A 303 -3.31 -26.88 25.55
N THR A 304 -3.91 -27.17 24.41
CA THR A 304 -4.63 -26.19 23.59
C THR A 304 -6.06 -25.98 24.11
N SER A 305 -6.73 -24.93 23.62
CA SER A 305 -8.11 -24.60 23.97
C SER A 305 -8.94 -24.18 22.75
N ASP A 306 -10.24 -24.48 22.78
CA ASP A 306 -11.19 -23.94 21.81
C ASP A 306 -11.63 -22.54 22.27
N VAL A 307 -11.38 -21.51 21.46
CA VAL A 307 -11.69 -20.12 21.81
C VAL A 307 -12.91 -19.65 21.02
N LYS A 308 -13.97 -19.24 21.72
CA LYS A 308 -15.10 -18.57 21.09
C LYS A 308 -14.68 -17.17 20.65
N VAL A 309 -14.85 -16.86 19.37
CA VAL A 309 -14.63 -15.53 18.82
C VAL A 309 -15.69 -14.57 19.36
N PHE A 310 -15.27 -13.40 19.82
CA PHE A 310 -16.18 -12.34 20.23
C PHE A 310 -16.86 -11.73 18.99
N ILE A 311 -18.19 -11.83 18.91
CA ILE A 311 -18.99 -11.15 17.90
C ILE A 311 -19.65 -9.96 18.59
N GLY A 312 -19.15 -8.76 18.29
CA GLY A 312 -19.62 -7.50 18.83
C GLY A 312 -20.82 -6.92 18.07
N GLU A 313 -21.10 -5.64 18.32
CA GLU A 313 -21.97 -4.85 17.46
C GLU A 313 -21.25 -4.59 16.13
N MET A 314 -21.98 -4.79 15.01
CA MET A 314 -21.48 -4.63 13.65
C MET A 314 -22.29 -3.53 12.95
N ILE A 315 -21.62 -2.55 12.37
CA ILE A 315 -22.22 -1.38 11.70
C ILE A 315 -21.97 -1.49 10.18
N GLU A 316 -23.00 -1.23 9.38
CA GLU A 316 -22.88 -1.08 7.92
C GLU A 316 -22.07 0.18 7.58
N ARG A 317 -21.09 0.06 6.67
CA ARG A 317 -20.31 1.18 6.12
C ARG A 317 -20.61 1.38 4.64
#